data_AF-A0A2S0VUT6-F1
#
_entry.id   AF-A0A2S0VUT6-F1
#
_cell.length_a   1.000
_cell.length_b   1.000
_cell.length_c   1.000
_cell.angle_alpha   90.00
_cell.angle_beta   90.00
_cell.angle_gamma   90.00
#
_symmetry.space_group_name_H-M   'P 1'
#
loop_
_entity.id
_entity.type
_entity.pdbx_description
1 polymer ?
#
loop_
_entity_poly.entity_id
_entity_poly.type
_entity_poly.pdbx_seq_one_letter_code
_entity_poly.pdbx_strand_id
1 'polypeptide(L)'
;MNKIIVIVLAFCFTSVSAMAGTLTLTLTFDKRPPYAGLAYLNDGGNFSNAPIDQTNKAFISNAYIVTPNSKVDFVNSDDIDHNIYANSPTHNVKFDLGLLQPKQSITLSNSDWPTDAVIRIGCKIHPKMKSYIANVASSNSQVIAFDNKTKTYTVTLDNVSVANAPFALWLPGYDPIKVNIKQGETKSLKLMKRGKSKGTGSLSYQ
;
A
#
# COMPACT_ATOMS: atom_id res chain seq x y z
N MET A 1 29.48 -65.47 8.02
CA MET A 1 28.27 -64.81 7.46
C MET A 1 28.15 -63.44 8.11
N ASN A 2 28.66 -62.38 7.46
CA ASN A 2 28.61 -61.02 7.99
C ASN A 2 27.29 -60.36 7.58
N LYS A 3 26.44 -60.02 8.55
CA LYS A 3 25.21 -59.27 8.33
C LYS A 3 25.56 -57.78 8.25
N ILE A 4 25.43 -57.20 7.07
CA ILE A 4 25.52 -55.75 6.86
C ILE A 4 24.19 -55.14 7.32
N ILE A 5 24.22 -54.34 8.38
CA ILE A 5 23.08 -53.54 8.82
C ILE A 5 23.12 -52.23 8.03
N VAL A 6 22.15 -52.03 7.14
CA VAL A 6 21.93 -50.77 6.43
C VAL A 6 21.04 -49.89 7.30
N ILE A 7 21.61 -48.86 7.91
CA ILE A 7 20.86 -47.82 8.62
C ILE A 7 20.37 -46.82 7.57
N VAL A 8 19.07 -46.86 7.27
CA VAL A 8 18.41 -45.86 6.44
C VAL A 8 18.19 -44.62 7.32
N LEU A 9 19.00 -43.58 7.09
CA LEU A 9 18.87 -42.30 7.77
C LEU A 9 17.69 -41.54 7.14
N ALA A 10 16.52 -41.60 7.78
CA ALA A 10 15.35 -40.84 7.38
C ALA A 10 15.59 -39.33 7.63
N PHE A 11 15.92 -38.59 6.58
CA PHE A 11 16.01 -37.13 6.61
C PHE A 11 14.59 -36.55 6.77
N CYS A 12 14.19 -36.31 8.01
CA CYS A 12 12.95 -35.61 8.33
C CYS A 12 13.15 -34.12 8.01
N PHE A 13 12.68 -33.67 6.84
CA PHE A 13 12.60 -32.24 6.53
C PHE A 13 11.54 -31.62 7.45
N THR A 14 11.97 -31.04 8.57
CA THR A 14 11.10 -30.20 9.38
C THR A 14 10.84 -28.91 8.60
N SER A 15 9.65 -28.81 8.03
CA SER A 15 9.15 -27.56 7.46
C SER A 15 9.08 -26.52 8.58
N VAL A 16 10.00 -25.56 8.57
CA VAL A 16 9.95 -24.40 9.46
C VAL A 16 8.72 -23.60 9.05
N SER A 17 7.63 -23.74 9.80
CA SER A 17 6.48 -22.86 9.67
C SER A 17 6.96 -21.44 9.96
N ALA A 18 6.96 -20.58 8.95
CA ALA A 18 7.23 -19.16 9.15
C ALA A 18 6.18 -18.63 10.14
N MET A 19 6.60 -18.30 11.36
CA MET A 19 5.69 -17.69 12.33
C MET A 19 5.30 -16.32 11.82
N ALA A 20 4.00 -16.04 11.83
CA ALA A 20 3.50 -14.70 11.56
C ALA A 20 3.99 -13.77 12.68
N GLY A 21 4.58 -12.65 12.31
CA GLY A 21 5.04 -11.63 13.25
C GLY A 21 4.33 -10.29 13.03
N THR A 22 4.89 -9.23 13.62
CA THR A 22 4.43 -7.86 13.46
C THR A 22 5.55 -7.00 12.88
N LEU A 23 5.26 -6.33 11.76
CA LEU A 23 6.10 -5.25 11.25
C LEU A 23 5.71 -3.94 11.91
N THR A 24 6.66 -3.24 12.51
CA THR A 24 6.48 -1.88 13.03
C THR A 24 7.32 -0.91 12.22
N LEU A 25 6.65 0.00 11.52
CA LEU A 25 7.25 1.12 10.81
C LEU A 25 7.12 2.39 11.65
N THR A 26 8.26 3.03 11.93
CA THR A 26 8.31 4.38 12.48
C THR A 26 8.85 5.34 11.42
N LEU A 27 8.19 6.46 11.19
CA LEU A 27 8.60 7.51 10.27
C LEU A 27 8.73 8.82 11.03
N THR A 28 9.82 9.55 10.81
CA THR A 28 10.02 10.91 11.36
C THR A 28 10.38 11.86 10.23
N PHE A 29 9.57 12.90 10.04
CA PHE A 29 9.77 13.89 8.99
C PHE A 29 10.46 15.15 9.52
N ASP A 30 11.46 15.65 8.78
CA ASP A 30 12.19 16.88 9.13
C ASP A 30 11.27 18.11 9.02
N LYS A 31 10.31 18.05 8.10
CA LYS A 31 9.31 19.07 7.80
C LYS A 31 7.93 18.42 7.71
N ARG A 32 6.96 19.15 7.14
CA ARG A 32 5.60 18.65 6.94
C ARG A 32 5.62 17.32 6.14
N PRO A 33 4.93 16.26 6.62
CA PRO A 33 4.78 15.01 5.89
C PRO A 33 3.99 15.19 4.58
N PRO A 34 4.02 14.22 3.66
CA PRO A 34 3.15 14.21 2.49
C PRO A 34 1.67 14.06 2.89
N TYR A 35 0.75 14.10 1.92
CA TYR A 35 -0.69 14.00 2.19
C TYR A 35 -1.14 12.58 2.60
N ALA A 36 -0.44 11.56 2.15
CA ALA A 36 -0.78 10.15 2.35
C ALA A 36 0.51 9.32 2.39
N GLY A 37 0.43 8.11 2.92
CA GLY A 37 1.45 7.07 2.79
C GLY A 37 0.81 5.71 2.67
N LEU A 38 1.56 4.74 2.15
CA LEU A 38 1.15 3.35 2.04
C LEU A 38 2.29 2.47 2.53
N ALA A 39 2.01 1.63 3.52
CA ALA A 39 2.90 0.58 4.00
C ALA A 39 2.26 -0.76 3.65
N TYR A 40 2.98 -1.64 2.96
CA TYR A 40 2.40 -2.92 2.51
C TYR A 40 3.45 -4.00 2.32
N LEU A 41 3.02 -5.25 2.36
CA LEU A 41 3.83 -6.38 1.90
C LEU A 41 3.66 -6.55 0.40
N ASN A 42 4.75 -6.53 -0.35
CA ASN A 42 4.69 -6.80 -1.79
C ASN A 42 4.92 -8.29 -2.04
N ASP A 43 3.91 -9.10 -1.68
CA ASP A 43 3.99 -10.56 -1.58
C ASP A 43 3.13 -11.31 -2.60
N GLY A 44 2.52 -10.60 -3.54
CA GLY A 44 1.62 -11.23 -4.52
C GLY A 44 0.27 -11.64 -3.94
N GLY A 45 -0.02 -11.27 -2.69
CA GLY A 45 -1.29 -11.53 -2.05
C GLY A 45 -2.42 -10.67 -2.59
N ASN A 46 -3.62 -10.89 -2.06
CA ASN A 46 -4.82 -10.14 -2.39
C ASN A 46 -5.46 -9.64 -1.11
N PHE A 47 -6.18 -8.53 -1.19
CA PHE A 47 -7.03 -8.04 -0.11
C PHE A 47 -8.38 -7.58 -0.69
N SER A 48 -9.37 -7.41 0.18
CA SER A 48 -10.69 -6.94 -0.24
C SER A 48 -10.64 -5.47 -0.64
N ASN A 49 -11.00 -5.16 -1.89
CA ASN A 49 -11.08 -3.78 -2.36
C ASN A 49 -12.23 -3.06 -1.65
N ALA A 50 -11.92 -2.03 -0.87
CA ALA A 50 -12.94 -1.10 -0.39
C ALA A 50 -13.40 -0.17 -1.54
N PRO A 51 -14.67 0.28 -1.54
CA PRO A 51 -15.14 1.25 -2.52
C PRO A 51 -14.37 2.57 -2.38
N ILE A 52 -14.08 3.19 -3.53
CA ILE A 52 -13.52 4.53 -3.61
C ILE A 52 -14.68 5.52 -3.53
N ASP A 53 -14.95 5.98 -2.32
CA ASP A 53 -16.13 6.79 -2.02
C ASP A 53 -15.81 8.28 -1.77
N GLN A 54 -16.82 9.12 -2.01
CA GLN A 54 -16.80 10.57 -1.88
C GLN A 54 -17.95 11.03 -0.96
N THR A 55 -17.64 11.91 -0.02
CA THR A 55 -18.63 12.56 0.87
C THR A 55 -18.04 13.84 1.46
N ASN A 56 -18.87 14.79 1.86
CA ASN A 56 -18.46 16.08 2.41
C ASN A 56 -17.39 16.80 1.56
N LYS A 57 -17.52 16.77 0.23
CA LYS A 57 -16.55 17.33 -0.74
C LYS A 57 -15.12 16.82 -0.53
N ALA A 58 -14.99 15.56 -0.12
CA ALA A 58 -13.73 14.85 0.05
C ALA A 58 -13.83 13.40 -0.42
N PHE A 59 -12.69 12.79 -0.72
CA PHE A 59 -12.62 11.32 -0.72
C PHE A 59 -12.55 10.86 0.73
N ILE A 60 -13.22 9.75 1.07
CA ILE A 60 -13.27 9.25 2.46
C ILE A 60 -11.90 8.77 2.98
N SER A 61 -10.97 8.45 2.07
CA SER A 61 -9.60 8.07 2.40
C SER A 61 -8.59 8.87 1.58
N ASN A 62 -7.44 9.18 2.19
CA ASN A 62 -6.31 9.85 1.54
C ASN A 62 -5.65 8.97 0.46
N ALA A 63 -5.80 7.65 0.56
CA ALA A 63 -5.41 6.68 -0.45
C ALA A 63 -6.26 5.41 -0.32
N TYR A 64 -6.44 4.72 -1.44
CA TYR A 64 -7.08 3.41 -1.53
C TYR A 64 -6.07 2.43 -2.07
N ILE A 65 -6.21 1.18 -1.66
CA ILE A 65 -5.42 0.09 -2.18
C ILE A 65 -6.43 -0.75 -2.97
N VAL A 66 -6.06 -1.16 -4.18
CA VAL A 66 -6.81 -2.12 -4.99
C VAL A 66 -5.90 -3.27 -5.44
N THR A 67 -6.47 -4.47 -5.52
CA THR A 67 -5.75 -5.66 -6.00
C THR A 67 -5.63 -5.62 -7.53
N PRO A 68 -4.51 -6.05 -8.15
CA PRO A 68 -4.40 -6.14 -9.61
C PRO A 68 -5.46 -7.03 -10.25
N ASN A 69 -5.85 -6.69 -11.48
CA ASN A 69 -6.83 -7.46 -12.27
C ASN A 69 -8.19 -7.68 -11.58
N SER A 70 -8.63 -6.69 -10.80
CA SER A 70 -9.89 -6.70 -10.07
C SER A 70 -10.86 -5.65 -10.59
N LYS A 71 -12.06 -5.64 -9.99
CA LYS A 71 -13.05 -4.57 -10.15
C LYS A 71 -12.92 -3.59 -9.00
N VAL A 72 -13.10 -2.32 -9.31
CA VAL A 72 -13.03 -1.21 -8.37
C VAL A 72 -14.33 -0.43 -8.45
N ASP A 73 -15.02 -0.32 -7.32
CA ASP A 73 -16.26 0.44 -7.21
C ASP A 73 -15.95 1.88 -6.83
N PHE A 74 -16.49 2.80 -7.59
CA PHE A 74 -16.43 4.24 -7.37
C PHE A 74 -17.81 4.71 -6.96
N VAL A 75 -17.92 5.34 -5.80
CA VAL A 75 -19.20 5.68 -5.19
C VAL A 75 -19.23 7.17 -4.89
N ASN A 76 -20.41 7.78 -5.06
CA ASN A 76 -20.71 9.09 -4.52
C ASN A 76 -21.76 8.98 -3.41
N SER A 77 -21.31 8.94 -2.16
CA SER A 77 -22.16 8.98 -0.97
C SER A 77 -22.47 10.41 -0.48
N ASP A 78 -22.07 11.46 -1.21
CA ASP A 78 -22.42 12.84 -0.89
C ASP A 78 -23.85 13.18 -1.34
N ASP A 79 -24.35 14.34 -0.90
CA ASP A 79 -25.65 14.89 -1.31
C ASP A 79 -25.59 15.79 -2.55
N ILE A 80 -24.39 15.97 -3.11
CA ILE A 80 -24.11 16.74 -4.32
C ILE A 80 -23.37 15.91 -5.38
N ASP A 81 -23.35 16.43 -6.60
CA ASP A 81 -22.60 15.83 -7.69
C ASP A 81 -21.09 15.84 -7.45
N HIS A 82 -20.46 14.75 -7.85
CA HIS A 82 -19.01 14.61 -7.85
C HIS A 82 -18.50 14.07 -9.18
N ASN A 83 -17.18 13.89 -9.23
CA ASN A 83 -16.47 13.34 -10.37
C ASN A 83 -15.23 12.64 -9.82
N ILE A 84 -14.79 11.61 -10.54
CA ILE A 84 -13.51 10.93 -10.28
C ILE A 84 -12.79 10.80 -11.61
N TYR A 85 -11.57 11.30 -11.66
CA TYR A 85 -10.69 11.17 -12.82
C TYR A 85 -9.26 10.88 -12.38
N ALA A 86 -8.50 10.25 -13.27
CA ALA A 86 -7.05 10.11 -13.17
C ALA A 86 -6.39 10.55 -14.48
N ASN A 87 -5.23 11.18 -14.35
CA ASN A 87 -4.31 11.41 -15.46
C ASN A 87 -2.88 11.22 -14.95
N SER A 88 -2.34 10.02 -15.17
CA SER A 88 -1.02 9.59 -14.70
C SER A 88 -0.17 9.16 -15.90
N PRO A 89 0.51 10.12 -16.57
CA PRO A 89 1.38 9.80 -17.70
C PRO A 89 2.50 8.83 -17.36
N THR A 90 3.05 8.92 -16.13
CA THR A 90 4.15 8.06 -15.68
C THR A 90 3.78 6.59 -15.59
N HIS A 91 2.49 6.28 -15.41
CA HIS A 91 1.97 4.92 -15.32
C HIS A 91 1.08 4.56 -16.52
N ASN A 92 0.96 5.45 -17.52
CA ASN A 92 0.04 5.33 -18.64
C ASN A 92 -1.43 5.05 -18.22
N VAL A 93 -1.89 5.63 -17.11
CA VAL A 93 -3.28 5.48 -16.64
C VAL A 93 -4.03 6.79 -16.83
N LYS A 94 -5.15 6.74 -17.56
CA LYS A 94 -6.04 7.88 -17.76
C LYS A 94 -7.48 7.42 -17.83
N PHE A 95 -8.35 8.01 -17.02
CA PHE A 95 -9.79 7.80 -17.08
C PHE A 95 -10.53 9.01 -16.51
N ASP A 96 -11.81 9.12 -16.85
CA ASP A 96 -12.74 10.09 -16.30
C ASP A 96 -14.12 9.45 -16.25
N LEU A 97 -14.72 9.37 -15.06
CA LEU A 97 -16.02 8.74 -14.87
C LEU A 97 -17.20 9.64 -15.24
N GLY A 98 -16.95 10.91 -15.58
CA GLY A 98 -17.99 11.91 -15.72
C GLY A 98 -18.58 12.33 -14.37
N LEU A 99 -19.72 13.02 -14.39
CA LEU A 99 -20.41 13.41 -13.16
C LEU A 99 -21.13 12.20 -12.56
N LEU A 100 -20.86 11.95 -11.27
CA LEU A 100 -21.55 10.99 -10.43
C LEU A 100 -22.60 11.76 -9.63
N GLN A 101 -23.88 11.47 -9.87
CA GLN A 101 -24.99 11.99 -9.08
C GLN A 101 -24.94 11.41 -7.64
N PRO A 102 -25.63 12.03 -6.66
CA PRO A 102 -25.77 11.44 -5.32
C PRO A 102 -26.23 9.98 -5.36
N LYS A 103 -25.59 9.13 -4.56
CA LYS A 103 -25.82 7.67 -4.46
C LYS A 103 -25.51 6.87 -5.73
N GLN A 104 -24.90 7.48 -6.74
CA GLN A 104 -24.47 6.76 -7.94
C GLN A 104 -23.18 5.99 -7.65
N SER A 105 -23.05 4.82 -8.28
CA SER A 105 -21.80 4.07 -8.36
C SER A 105 -21.45 3.70 -9.79
N ILE A 106 -20.15 3.60 -10.07
CA ILE A 106 -19.59 3.07 -11.32
C ILE A 106 -18.50 2.07 -10.95
N THR A 107 -18.51 0.90 -11.59
CA THR A 107 -17.47 -0.11 -11.44
C THR A 107 -16.56 -0.12 -12.66
N LEU A 108 -15.25 -0.03 -12.47
CA LEU A 108 -14.26 -0.23 -13.53
C LEU A 108 -13.37 -1.44 -13.24
N SER A 109 -12.88 -2.09 -14.30
CA SER A 109 -11.76 -3.01 -14.17
C SER A 109 -10.45 -2.22 -14.13
N ASN A 110 -9.50 -2.66 -13.31
CA ASN A 110 -8.15 -2.13 -13.27
C ASN A 110 -7.12 -3.01 -14.01
N SER A 111 -7.55 -3.90 -14.91
CA SER A 111 -6.67 -4.81 -15.67
C SER A 111 -5.57 -4.07 -16.44
N ASP A 112 -5.88 -2.86 -16.91
CA ASP A 112 -4.96 -2.05 -17.72
C ASP A 112 -4.07 -1.15 -16.87
N TRP A 113 -4.21 -1.21 -15.54
CA TRP A 113 -3.37 -0.43 -14.62
C TRP A 113 -2.15 -1.27 -14.24
N PRO A 114 -0.93 -0.72 -14.34
CA PRO A 114 0.26 -1.48 -13.96
C PRO A 114 0.21 -1.92 -12.50
N THR A 115 0.67 -3.13 -12.21
CA THR A 115 0.94 -3.55 -10.83
C THR A 115 2.04 -2.68 -10.23
N ASP A 116 2.00 -2.46 -8.92
CA ASP A 116 2.88 -1.56 -8.17
C ASP A 116 2.75 -0.07 -8.54
N ALA A 117 1.73 0.30 -9.33
CA ALA A 117 1.46 1.71 -9.63
C ALA A 117 0.63 2.37 -8.52
N VAL A 118 1.00 3.61 -8.19
CA VAL A 118 0.16 4.50 -7.37
C VAL A 118 -0.20 5.72 -8.18
N ILE A 119 -1.49 5.90 -8.45
CA ILE A 119 -2.02 6.97 -9.30
C ILE A 119 -2.79 7.97 -8.45
N ARG A 120 -2.71 9.26 -8.82
CA ARG A 120 -3.52 10.30 -8.19
C ARG A 120 -4.90 10.35 -8.84
N ILE A 121 -5.94 10.46 -8.02
CA ILE A 121 -7.31 10.78 -8.44
C ILE A 121 -7.75 12.13 -7.91
N GLY A 122 -8.74 12.73 -8.57
CA GLY A 122 -9.34 13.99 -8.17
C GLY A 122 -10.78 14.15 -8.66
N CYS A 123 -11.40 15.27 -8.30
CA CYS A 123 -12.71 15.71 -8.80
C CYS A 123 -12.53 16.99 -9.61
N LYS A 124 -13.10 17.05 -10.82
CA LYS A 124 -12.99 18.25 -11.68
C LYS A 124 -13.75 19.46 -11.11
N ILE A 125 -14.97 19.25 -10.63
CA ILE A 125 -15.84 20.33 -10.12
C ILE A 125 -15.48 20.75 -8.67
N HIS A 126 -14.67 19.95 -7.97
CA HIS A 126 -14.13 20.26 -6.65
C HIS A 126 -12.61 20.05 -6.60
N PRO A 127 -11.80 20.99 -7.14
CA PRO A 127 -10.36 20.78 -7.38
C PRO A 127 -9.50 20.50 -6.14
N LYS A 128 -10.02 20.78 -4.94
CA LYS A 128 -9.36 20.47 -3.67
C LYS A 128 -9.46 18.99 -3.30
N MET A 129 -10.44 18.26 -3.84
CA MET A 129 -10.57 16.81 -3.66
C MET A 129 -9.40 16.11 -4.35
N LYS A 130 -8.71 15.28 -3.58
CA LYS A 130 -7.63 14.43 -4.09
C LYS A 130 -7.51 13.18 -3.23
N SER A 131 -7.15 12.09 -3.87
CA SER A 131 -6.75 10.86 -3.20
C SER A 131 -5.76 10.11 -4.11
N TYR A 132 -5.36 8.92 -3.71
CA TYR A 132 -4.52 8.03 -4.50
C TYR A 132 -5.16 6.65 -4.60
N ILE A 133 -4.87 5.93 -5.67
CA ILE A 133 -5.18 4.50 -5.78
C ILE A 133 -3.88 3.77 -6.01
N ALA A 134 -3.58 2.78 -5.16
CA ALA A 134 -2.43 1.90 -5.30
C ALA A 134 -2.89 0.54 -5.80
N ASN A 135 -2.41 0.15 -6.98
CA ASN A 135 -2.67 -1.15 -7.57
C ASN A 135 -1.56 -2.14 -7.20
N VAL A 136 -1.66 -2.74 -6.02
CA VAL A 136 -0.57 -3.55 -5.42
C VAL A 136 -1.08 -4.93 -5.04
N ALA A 137 -0.27 -5.96 -5.32
CA ALA A 137 -0.54 -7.31 -4.86
C ALA A 137 0.07 -7.50 -3.46
N SER A 138 -0.79 -7.55 -2.46
CA SER A 138 -0.42 -7.48 -1.04
C SER A 138 -1.40 -8.29 -0.20
N SER A 139 -0.92 -9.15 0.69
CA SER A 139 -1.77 -9.78 1.71
C SER A 139 -2.07 -8.85 2.89
N ASN A 140 -1.19 -7.87 3.16
CA ASN A 140 -1.28 -7.00 4.33
C ASN A 140 -0.79 -5.59 4.03
N SER A 141 -1.60 -4.59 4.36
CA SER A 141 -1.31 -3.21 4.03
C SER A 141 -1.99 -2.22 4.97
N GLN A 142 -1.47 -1.01 5.01
CA GLN A 142 -2.03 0.09 5.78
C GLN A 142 -1.85 1.41 5.03
N VAL A 143 -2.95 2.16 4.95
CA VAL A 143 -2.95 3.56 4.53
C VAL A 143 -2.59 4.43 5.71
N ILE A 144 -1.65 5.36 5.51
CA ILE A 144 -1.19 6.30 6.52
C ILE A 144 -1.75 7.68 6.17
N ALA A 145 -2.67 8.17 7.00
CA ALA A 145 -3.15 9.54 6.92
C ALA A 145 -2.21 10.45 7.71
N PHE A 146 -1.57 11.38 7.02
CA PHE A 146 -0.68 12.35 7.65
C PHE A 146 -1.39 13.69 7.86
N ASP A 147 -1.11 14.31 9.00
CA ASP A 147 -1.53 15.66 9.35
C ASP A 147 -0.33 16.63 9.28
N ASN A 148 -0.56 17.92 9.53
CA ASN A 148 0.48 18.95 9.39
C ASN A 148 1.26 19.28 10.67
N LYS A 149 0.89 18.69 11.82
CA LYS A 149 1.43 18.98 13.15
C LYS A 149 2.30 17.85 13.67
N THR A 150 1.96 16.61 13.36
CA THR A 150 2.68 15.42 13.79
C THR A 150 3.91 15.20 12.90
N LYS A 151 5.06 14.97 13.55
CA LYS A 151 6.32 14.70 12.86
C LYS A 151 6.66 13.22 12.80
N THR A 152 6.23 12.45 13.80
CA THR A 152 6.55 11.04 13.96
C THR A 152 5.29 10.19 13.91
N TYR A 153 5.31 9.15 13.10
CA TYR A 153 4.20 8.23 12.88
C TYR A 153 4.68 6.80 13.11
N THR A 154 3.87 6.00 13.79
CA THR A 154 4.09 4.57 13.98
C THR A 154 2.92 3.81 13.35
N VAL A 155 3.25 2.77 12.58
CA VAL A 155 2.32 1.99 11.76
C VAL A 155 2.68 0.53 11.93
N THR A 156 1.69 -0.34 12.15
CA THR A 156 1.90 -1.77 12.40
C THR A 156 1.16 -2.62 11.39
N LEU A 157 1.86 -3.61 10.82
CA LEU A 157 1.24 -4.67 10.03
C LEU A 157 1.37 -5.96 10.84
N ASP A 158 0.26 -6.40 11.42
CA ASP A 158 0.20 -7.61 12.25
C ASP A 158 -0.06 -8.85 11.40
N ASN A 159 0.31 -10.02 11.92
CA ASN A 159 0.11 -11.32 11.26
C ASN A 159 0.77 -11.39 9.87
N VAL A 160 1.97 -10.83 9.74
CA VAL A 160 2.74 -10.78 8.49
C VAL A 160 3.77 -11.90 8.42
N SER A 161 3.99 -12.43 7.22
CA SER A 161 5.10 -13.35 6.93
C SER A 161 5.95 -12.77 5.80
N VAL A 162 7.14 -12.27 6.15
CA VAL A 162 8.04 -11.56 5.22
C VAL A 162 9.00 -12.49 4.48
N ALA A 163 8.88 -13.81 4.65
CA ALA A 163 9.91 -14.79 4.24
C ALA A 163 10.30 -14.68 2.75
N ASN A 164 9.37 -14.28 1.88
CA ASN A 164 9.56 -14.27 0.43
C ASN A 164 9.22 -12.93 -0.25
N ALA A 165 8.98 -11.86 0.52
CA ALA A 165 8.43 -10.62 -0.02
C ALA A 165 8.98 -9.37 0.68
N PRO A 166 9.40 -8.34 -0.08
CA PRO A 166 9.85 -7.09 0.53
C PRO A 166 8.67 -6.33 1.13
N PHE A 167 8.91 -5.72 2.28
CA PHE A 167 8.10 -4.60 2.74
C PHE A 167 8.27 -3.42 1.78
N ALA A 168 7.18 -2.72 1.47
CA ALA A 168 7.18 -1.53 0.63
C ALA A 168 6.56 -0.35 1.38
N LEU A 169 7.19 0.82 1.22
CA LEU A 169 6.68 2.10 1.66
C LEU A 169 6.63 3.06 0.47
N TRP A 170 5.43 3.56 0.21
CA TRP A 170 5.19 4.60 -0.79
C TRP A 170 4.75 5.90 -0.12
N LEU A 171 5.34 7.00 -0.58
CA LEU A 171 5.05 8.36 -0.12
C LEU A 171 5.01 9.30 -1.34
N PRO A 172 3.99 10.16 -1.51
CA PRO A 172 3.86 11.05 -2.66
C PRO A 172 5.08 11.94 -2.92
N GLY A 173 5.74 11.67 -4.04
CA GLY A 173 6.91 12.41 -4.53
C GLY A 173 8.19 12.18 -3.73
N TYR A 174 8.24 11.13 -2.91
CA TYR A 174 9.46 10.58 -2.32
C TYR A 174 9.95 9.41 -3.18
N ASP A 175 11.21 9.04 -2.99
CA ASP A 175 11.78 7.87 -3.63
C ASP A 175 11.12 6.62 -3.01
N PRO A 176 10.72 5.62 -3.82
CA PRO A 176 10.07 4.42 -3.31
C PRO A 176 11.03 3.60 -2.44
N ILE A 177 10.53 3.05 -1.35
CA ILE A 177 11.31 2.23 -0.42
C ILE A 177 10.80 0.78 -0.51
N LYS A 178 11.69 -0.15 -0.86
CA LYS A 178 11.44 -1.60 -0.78
C LYS A 178 12.54 -2.25 0.07
N VAL A 179 12.16 -3.03 1.06
CA VAL A 179 13.07 -3.55 2.09
C VAL A 179 12.75 -5.02 2.38
N ASN A 180 13.71 -5.90 2.12
CA ASN A 180 13.68 -7.25 2.69
C ASN A 180 14.09 -7.17 4.16
N ILE A 181 13.38 -7.82 5.06
CA ILE A 181 13.66 -7.83 6.51
C ILE A 181 13.46 -9.25 7.06
N LYS A 182 14.24 -9.65 8.05
CA LYS A 182 14.15 -10.96 8.72
C LYS A 182 13.54 -10.82 10.12
N GLN A 183 12.99 -11.91 10.66
CA GLN A 183 12.42 -11.89 12.00
C GLN A 183 13.49 -11.54 13.04
N GLY A 184 13.14 -10.67 13.99
CA GLY A 184 14.06 -10.08 14.96
C GLY A 184 14.94 -8.94 14.42
N GLU A 185 14.86 -8.60 13.14
CA GLU A 185 15.68 -7.54 12.53
C GLU A 185 15.02 -6.16 12.67
N THR A 186 15.85 -5.12 12.76
CA THR A 186 15.44 -3.73 12.59
C THR A 186 16.32 -3.04 11.55
N LYS A 187 15.71 -2.35 10.59
CA LYS A 187 16.39 -1.59 9.54
C LYS A 187 16.08 -0.11 9.61
N SER A 188 17.10 0.72 9.47
CA SER A 188 16.94 2.17 9.31
C SER A 188 16.59 2.52 7.86
N LEU A 189 15.71 3.51 7.69
CA LEU A 189 15.23 4.01 6.40
C LEU A 189 15.59 5.50 6.25
N LYS A 190 15.88 5.93 5.02
CA LYS A 190 16.03 7.34 4.68
C LYS A 190 14.87 7.79 3.82
N LEU A 191 14.19 8.87 4.21
CA LEU A 191 13.06 9.41 3.44
C LEU A 191 13.60 10.43 2.44
N MET A 192 13.90 9.94 1.23
CA MET A 192 14.52 10.74 0.18
C MET A 192 13.46 11.36 -0.74
N LYS A 193 13.65 12.61 -1.15
CA LYS A 193 12.79 13.31 -2.10
C LYS A 193 13.62 14.26 -2.94
N ARG A 194 13.65 14.00 -4.26
CA ARG A 194 14.45 14.78 -5.23
C ARG A 194 15.93 14.81 -4.81
N GLY A 195 16.48 13.66 -4.44
CA GLY A 195 17.88 13.51 -4.02
C GLY A 195 18.24 14.11 -2.66
N LYS A 196 17.27 14.59 -1.87
CA LYS A 196 17.51 15.18 -0.54
C LYS A 196 16.80 14.39 0.54
N SER A 197 17.47 14.18 1.68
CA SER A 197 16.80 13.66 2.88
C SER A 197 15.72 14.63 3.35
N LYS A 198 14.58 14.09 3.76
CA LYS A 198 13.43 14.80 4.33
C LYS A 198 12.95 14.18 5.64
N GLY A 199 13.70 13.23 6.16
CA GLY A 199 13.36 12.49 7.36
C GLY A 199 14.02 11.13 7.39
N THR A 200 13.73 10.41 8.45
CA THR A 200 14.23 9.06 8.71
C THR A 200 13.07 8.12 9.00
N GLY A 201 13.33 6.84 8.95
CA GLY A 201 12.42 5.85 9.49
C GLY A 201 13.14 4.64 10.04
N SER A 202 12.40 3.75 10.67
CA SER A 202 12.86 2.44 11.10
C SER A 202 11.77 1.43 10.83
N LEU A 203 12.14 0.26 10.32
CA LEU A 203 11.27 -0.89 10.17
C LEU A 203 11.80 -2.01 11.06
N SER A 204 10.99 -2.49 11.99
CA SER A 204 11.29 -3.65 12.84
C SER A 204 10.33 -4.78 12.50
N TYR A 205 10.83 -6.02 12.47
CA TYR A 205 10.00 -7.22 12.36
C TYR A 205 10.22 -8.09 13.60
N GLN A 206 9.17 -8.31 14.38
CA GLN A 206 9.19 -9.13 15.61
C GLN A 206 8.29 -10.35 15.43
#